data_AF-A0A2H6ITX5-F1
#
_entry.id   AF-A0A2H6ITX5-F1
#
_cell.length_a   1.000
_cell.length_b   1.000
_cell.length_c   1.000
_cell.angle_alpha   90.00
_cell.angle_beta   90.00
_cell.angle_gamma   90.00
#
_symmetry.space_group_name_H-M   'P 1'
#
loop_
_entity.id
_entity.type
_entity.pdbx_description
1 polymer ?
#
loop_
_entity_poly.entity_id
_entity_poly.type
_entity_poly.pdbx_seq_one_letter_code
_entity_poly.pdbx_strand_id
1 'polypeptide(L)'
;MKDLKITALIIIALFLGLFPACTTTQEHEEMHEKSKGQLTIFLNGPEKAALDITFDLFALNIVPEEGQQLEIMSSPVSINSIASKGRQILLGERSVPEGSYKKVRLFVKQGLIKKNGRVADLNVSPKAIEIPVNVVIREGQNTSLFLNWNSDASFVDGYRFEPAFMVRSQVPELSSRLIFVTNEGSNNVSAINSQSGGVVANILVGKNPRGIAAVLGSNRARVYVANSGSNTVSVIDPTTNKVESEIFLRFGKEPEGIAVASVSSGKELIYVTNHGTNSVSVIDSTTLLELEKIDVGIGPAAIAVDPPVEDLLGTRHLSFNDISTLKNYRARFFNIYIVNEDSNTISVLRINKQTNLSEEVINLDVEWQPKALYVDYQRGKVYVSNYGSNKISVIDILEIIKGNEAGAVSTINNTGNFITGIIADPVFNRIYLLKEVPGEVVIIRPFENGIENLKTVMPPVVGMIAVGESPGALILDPEGRKLYVVNRGSNTVSVIDKTTKKVERTIPVGKRPYGIAILRDL
;
A
#
# COMPACT_ATOMS: atom_id res chain seq x y z
N MET A 1 -64.87 -21.36 56.92
CA MET A 1 -65.49 -22.67 57.17
C MET A 1 -65.79 -23.33 55.84
N LYS A 2 -64.88 -24.21 55.40
CA LYS A 2 -65.10 -25.39 54.53
C LYS A 2 -63.74 -26.09 54.37
N ASP A 3 -63.51 -26.96 55.34
CA ASP A 3 -62.90 -28.29 55.28
C ASP A 3 -61.62 -28.55 54.48
N LEU A 4 -60.58 -28.62 55.31
CA LEU A 4 -59.39 -29.46 55.26
C LEU A 4 -59.76 -30.96 55.16
N LYS A 5 -59.23 -31.71 54.19
CA LYS A 5 -58.89 -33.14 54.35
C LYS A 5 -57.59 -33.48 53.61
N ILE A 6 -56.64 -33.98 54.39
CA ILE A 6 -55.31 -34.47 54.06
C ILE A 6 -55.33 -35.99 54.17
N THR A 7 -54.74 -36.69 53.19
CA THR A 7 -54.16 -38.05 53.31
C THR A 7 -53.25 -38.25 52.09
N ALA A 8 -51.94 -37.99 52.15
CA ALA A 8 -50.83 -38.78 52.73
C ALA A 8 -50.46 -40.05 51.93
N LEU A 9 -49.34 -40.00 51.19
CA LEU A 9 -48.51 -41.16 50.82
C LEU A 9 -47.01 -40.83 51.03
N ILE A 10 -46.62 -40.98 52.30
CA ILE A 10 -45.40 -41.51 52.92
C ILE A 10 -44.20 -41.99 52.04
N ILE A 11 -43.00 -41.50 52.45
CA ILE A 11 -41.62 -42.09 52.44
C ILE A 11 -40.87 -42.05 51.09
N ILE A 12 -39.68 -41.43 50.95
CA ILE A 12 -38.38 -41.76 51.56
C ILE A 12 -37.53 -40.50 51.81
N ALA A 13 -36.85 -40.51 52.96
CA ALA A 13 -35.89 -39.52 53.44
C ALA A 13 -34.55 -39.53 52.69
N LEU A 14 -33.98 -38.35 52.45
CA LEU A 14 -32.54 -38.13 52.61
C LEU A 14 -32.30 -36.66 52.98
N PHE A 15 -31.88 -36.44 54.23
CA PHE A 15 -31.42 -35.16 54.75
C PHE A 15 -30.03 -34.86 54.17
N LEU A 16 -29.91 -33.80 53.36
CA LEU A 16 -28.64 -33.20 52.98
C LEU A 16 -28.66 -31.73 53.40
N GLY A 17 -27.79 -31.40 54.35
CA GLY A 17 -27.67 -30.09 54.96
C GLY A 17 -27.16 -29.03 53.98
N LEU A 18 -27.77 -27.85 54.09
CA LEU A 18 -27.40 -26.60 53.43
C LEU A 18 -26.07 -26.06 53.96
N PHE A 19 -25.17 -25.71 53.04
CA PHE A 19 -24.30 -24.53 53.18
C PHE A 19 -24.28 -23.79 51.83
N PRO A 20 -24.39 -22.45 51.83
CA PRO A 20 -24.40 -21.66 50.61
C PRO A 20 -22.98 -21.59 50.04
N ALA A 21 -22.79 -22.16 48.85
CA ALA A 21 -21.58 -21.92 48.07
C ALA A 21 -21.62 -20.48 47.56
N CYS A 22 -20.90 -19.61 48.27
CA CYS A 22 -20.47 -18.31 47.79
C CYS A 22 -19.57 -18.58 46.58
N THR A 23 -20.14 -18.53 45.38
CA THR A 23 -19.37 -18.54 44.14
C THR A 23 -18.69 -17.19 44.06
N THR A 24 -17.41 -17.17 44.40
CA THR A 24 -16.53 -16.06 44.06
C THR A 24 -16.50 -16.03 42.54
N THR A 25 -17.30 -15.15 41.94
CA THR A 25 -17.04 -14.66 40.60
C THR A 25 -15.63 -14.11 40.64
N GLN A 26 -14.66 -14.86 40.10
CA GLN A 26 -13.46 -14.26 39.58
C GLN A 26 -13.93 -13.27 38.53
N GLU A 27 -13.99 -12.00 38.91
CA GLU A 27 -13.82 -10.93 37.95
C GLU A 27 -12.54 -11.28 37.21
N HIS A 28 -12.69 -11.86 36.02
CA HIS A 28 -11.71 -11.64 34.99
C HIS A 28 -11.69 -10.12 34.85
N GLU A 29 -10.74 -9.47 35.54
CA GLU A 29 -10.15 -8.25 35.04
C GLU A 29 -9.69 -8.63 33.62
N GLU A 30 -10.57 -8.39 32.65
CA GLU A 30 -10.10 -7.93 31.35
C GLU A 30 -9.21 -6.74 31.71
N MET A 31 -7.91 -6.98 31.83
CA MET A 31 -6.93 -5.92 31.74
C MET A 31 -7.33 -5.19 30.47
N HIS A 32 -7.96 -4.02 30.63
CA HIS A 32 -8.07 -3.07 29.55
C HIS A 32 -6.66 -2.92 29.03
N GLU A 33 -6.39 -3.56 27.88
CA GLU A 33 -5.12 -3.46 27.22
C GLU A 33 -4.93 -1.97 27.03
N LYS A 34 -4.00 -1.36 27.78
CA LYS A 34 -3.87 0.10 27.82
C LYS A 34 -3.89 0.58 26.39
N SER A 35 -4.87 1.42 26.08
CA SER A 35 -5.06 2.03 24.77
C SER A 35 -3.70 2.40 24.15
N LYS A 36 -3.47 1.93 22.92
CA LYS A 36 -2.17 2.04 22.24
C LYS A 36 -2.28 2.93 21.02
N GLY A 37 -1.30 3.80 20.84
CA GLY A 37 -0.98 4.41 19.56
C GLY A 37 0.21 3.72 18.90
N GLN A 38 0.50 4.07 17.66
CA GLN A 38 1.70 3.62 16.97
C GLN A 38 2.73 4.76 16.92
N LEU A 39 3.99 4.44 17.24
CA LEU A 39 5.11 5.35 17.13
C LEU A 39 6.05 4.84 16.04
N THR A 40 6.38 5.72 15.10
CA THR A 40 7.35 5.44 14.04
C THR A 40 8.47 6.47 14.12
N ILE A 41 9.73 6.04 14.18
CA ILE A 41 10.89 6.93 14.24
C ILE A 41 11.77 6.72 13.02
N PHE A 42 11.95 7.78 12.25
CA PHE A 42 12.86 7.84 11.12
C PHE A 42 14.09 8.68 11.47
N LEU A 43 15.22 8.29 10.90
CA LEU A 43 16.42 9.08 10.82
C LEU A 43 16.57 9.60 9.39
N ASN A 44 16.59 10.92 9.25
CA ASN A 44 16.98 11.58 8.02
C ASN A 44 18.49 11.79 8.05
N GLY A 45 19.18 11.17 7.10
CA GLY A 45 20.60 11.40 6.91
C GLY A 45 20.89 12.87 6.56
N PRO A 46 22.15 13.29 6.67
CA PRO A 46 22.51 14.68 6.57
C PRO A 46 22.25 15.23 5.17
N GLU A 47 21.84 16.50 5.07
CA GLU A 47 21.74 17.21 3.78
C GLU A 47 23.14 17.44 3.16
N LYS A 48 24.12 17.71 4.03
CA LYS A 48 25.53 17.88 3.70
C LYS A 48 26.36 17.08 4.69
N ALA A 49 27.32 16.32 4.18
CA ALA A 49 28.27 15.56 4.98
C ALA A 49 29.67 15.88 4.47
N ALA A 50 30.41 16.71 5.20
CA ALA A 50 31.80 17.02 4.91
C ALA A 50 32.74 15.97 5.51
N LEU A 51 32.32 15.34 6.62
CA LEU A 51 33.06 14.29 7.30
C LEU A 51 32.43 12.93 7.03
N ASP A 52 33.27 11.91 6.81
CA ASP A 52 32.84 10.51 6.66
C ASP A 52 32.79 9.83 8.03
N ILE A 53 31.69 10.09 8.74
CA ILE A 53 31.41 9.54 10.07
C ILE A 53 30.46 8.36 9.94
N THR A 54 30.76 7.28 10.65
CA THR A 54 29.90 6.12 10.86
C THR A 54 29.63 5.94 12.36
N PHE A 55 28.41 5.62 12.75
CA PHE A 55 28.14 5.21 14.13
C PHE A 55 27.19 4.02 14.18
N ASP A 56 27.33 3.22 15.22
CA ASP A 56 26.48 2.04 15.44
C ASP A 56 25.48 2.33 16.55
N LEU A 57 24.21 2.40 16.17
CA LEU A 57 23.09 2.53 17.08
C LEU A 57 22.61 1.13 17.47
N PHE A 58 22.63 0.80 18.77
CA PHE A 58 22.23 -0.53 19.25
C PHE A 58 20.96 -0.54 20.09
N ALA A 59 20.51 0.61 20.60
CA ALA A 59 19.20 0.77 21.22
C ALA A 59 18.65 2.18 21.01
N LEU A 60 17.33 2.28 20.90
CA LEU A 60 16.57 3.51 20.78
C LEU A 60 15.34 3.40 21.69
N ASN A 61 15.23 4.23 22.71
CA ASN A 61 14.11 4.21 23.64
C ASN A 61 13.32 5.52 23.60
N ILE A 62 12.01 5.46 23.77
CA ILE A 62 11.19 6.63 24.06
C ILE A 62 10.85 6.66 25.56
N VAL A 63 10.87 7.86 26.14
CA VAL A 63 10.66 8.07 27.58
C VAL A 63 9.33 8.80 27.79
N PRO A 64 8.32 8.16 28.43
CA PRO A 64 7.07 8.81 28.76
C PRO A 64 7.29 9.87 29.86
N GLU A 65 6.33 10.77 30.01
CA GLU A 65 6.30 11.71 31.13
C GLU A 65 6.19 10.97 32.48
N GLU A 66 5.42 9.89 32.51
CA GLU A 66 5.27 9.00 33.64
C GLU A 66 5.44 7.54 33.21
N GLY A 67 6.23 6.77 33.97
CA GLY A 67 6.44 5.34 33.72
C GLY A 67 7.84 4.98 33.21
N GLN A 68 7.97 3.75 32.71
CA GLN A 68 9.24 3.20 32.24
C GLN A 68 9.49 3.57 30.78
N GLN A 69 10.77 3.76 30.43
CA GLN A 69 11.18 3.92 29.03
C GLN A 69 10.85 2.67 28.22
N LEU A 70 10.51 2.86 26.94
CA LEU A 70 10.14 1.80 26.02
C LEU A 70 11.14 1.74 24.88
N GLU A 71 11.70 0.56 24.62
CA GLU A 71 12.56 0.34 23.45
C GLU A 71 11.73 0.36 22.16
N ILE A 72 12.18 1.06 21.13
CA ILE A 72 11.46 1.23 19.86
C ILE A 72 12.20 0.54 18.71
N MET A 73 13.52 0.43 18.81
CA MET A 73 14.34 -0.17 17.77
C MET A 73 14.04 -1.66 17.62
N SER A 74 14.04 -2.14 16.37
CA SER A 74 13.88 -3.57 16.09
C SER A 74 15.22 -4.32 16.01
N SER A 75 16.26 -3.64 15.53
CA SER A 75 17.59 -4.23 15.35
C SER A 75 18.67 -3.15 15.37
N PRO A 76 19.90 -3.46 15.84
CA PRO A 76 21.04 -2.56 15.69
C PRO A 76 21.26 -2.14 14.24
N VAL A 77 21.70 -0.90 14.04
CA VAL A 77 21.95 -0.33 12.71
C VAL A 77 23.26 0.46 12.71
N SER A 78 24.06 0.26 11.66
CA SER A 78 25.25 1.08 11.40
C SER A 78 24.90 2.16 10.38
N ILE A 79 25.15 3.42 10.73
CA ILE A 79 24.73 4.58 9.95
C ILE A 79 25.96 5.37 9.53
N ASN A 80 26.14 5.51 8.22
CA ASN A 80 27.21 6.29 7.63
C ASN A 80 26.69 7.59 7.01
N SER A 81 27.32 8.71 7.33
CA SER A 81 26.97 10.07 6.87
C SER A 81 26.99 10.25 5.36
N ILE A 82 27.98 9.70 4.65
CA ILE A 82 28.08 9.83 3.19
C ILE A 82 27.03 8.94 2.50
N ALA A 83 26.89 7.69 2.95
CA ALA A 83 25.97 6.72 2.36
C ALA A 83 24.49 7.04 2.63
N SER A 84 24.19 7.70 3.75
CA SER A 84 22.84 8.12 4.14
C SER A 84 22.49 9.55 3.68
N LYS A 85 23.40 10.26 3.02
CA LYS A 85 23.17 11.64 2.58
C LYS A 85 21.87 11.77 1.77
N GLY A 86 20.95 12.62 2.25
CA GLY A 86 19.64 12.83 1.62
C GLY A 86 18.78 11.55 1.51
N ARG A 87 19.01 10.57 2.38
CA ARG A 87 18.23 9.33 2.48
C ARG A 87 17.67 9.19 3.89
N GLN A 88 16.55 8.48 3.98
CA GLN A 88 15.87 8.20 5.23
C GLN A 88 16.12 6.76 5.65
N ILE A 89 16.17 6.51 6.96
CA ILE A 89 16.33 5.20 7.58
C ILE A 89 15.20 5.04 8.59
N LEU A 90 14.44 3.94 8.53
CA LEU A 90 13.48 3.60 9.56
C LEU A 90 14.22 3.00 10.76
N LEU A 91 14.23 3.67 11.91
CA LEU A 91 14.90 3.18 13.11
C LEU A 91 14.01 2.20 13.89
N GLY A 92 12.70 2.45 13.90
CA GLY A 92 11.78 1.56 14.59
C GLY A 92 10.32 1.99 14.43
N GLU A 93 9.45 1.00 14.56
CA GLU A 93 8.00 1.14 14.58
C GLU A 93 7.46 0.24 15.70
N ARG A 94 6.70 0.81 16.65
CA ARG A 94 6.16 0.07 17.79
C ARG A 94 4.84 0.64 18.27
N SER A 95 3.95 -0.24 18.72
CA SER A 95 2.77 0.15 19.50
C SER A 95 3.18 0.53 20.92
N VAL A 96 2.79 1.72 21.35
CA VAL A 96 3.11 2.26 22.67
C VAL A 96 1.84 2.78 23.34
N PRO A 97 1.77 2.78 24.69
CA PRO A 97 0.62 3.31 25.40
C PRO A 97 0.35 4.78 25.05
N GLU A 98 -0.92 5.17 25.01
CA GLU A 98 -1.32 6.57 24.93
C GLU A 98 -0.67 7.38 26.07
N GLY A 99 -0.21 8.59 25.74
CA GLY A 99 0.37 9.50 26.71
C GLY A 99 1.34 10.52 26.11
N SER A 100 1.87 11.37 26.98
CA SER A 100 2.89 12.36 26.65
C SER A 100 4.28 11.75 26.79
N TYR A 101 5.14 12.03 25.81
CA TYR A 101 6.53 11.57 25.77
C TYR A 101 7.47 12.76 25.64
N LYS A 102 8.51 12.77 26.48
CA LYS A 102 9.38 13.94 26.68
C LYS A 102 10.77 13.81 26.06
N LYS A 103 11.25 12.57 25.85
CA LYS A 103 12.62 12.34 25.36
C LYS A 103 12.72 11.06 24.53
N VAL A 104 13.65 11.07 23.60
CA VAL A 104 14.18 9.88 22.92
C VAL A 104 15.61 9.66 23.39
N ARG A 105 15.97 8.43 23.73
CA ARG A 105 17.31 8.02 24.18
C ARG A 105 17.96 7.13 23.15
N LEU A 106 19.14 7.53 22.67
CA LEU A 106 19.94 6.77 21.71
C LEU A 106 21.16 6.18 22.41
N PHE A 107 21.42 4.91 22.18
CA PHE A 107 22.59 4.22 22.69
C PHE A 107 23.52 3.85 21.53
N VAL A 108 24.66 4.52 21.49
CA VAL A 108 25.67 4.34 20.44
C VAL A 108 26.77 3.46 21.00
N LYS A 109 27.11 2.38 20.27
CA LYS A 109 28.14 1.43 20.68
C LYS A 109 29.53 1.92 20.28
N GLN A 110 29.64 2.45 19.07
CA GLN A 110 30.89 2.94 18.50
C GLN A 110 30.63 4.08 17.52
N GLY A 111 31.63 4.94 17.36
CA GLY A 111 31.69 5.99 16.36
C GLY A 111 33.03 5.89 15.66
N LEU A 112 33.04 6.01 14.34
CA LEU A 112 34.21 5.91 13.48
C LEU A 112 34.25 7.14 12.58
N ILE A 113 35.45 7.62 12.29
CA ILE A 113 35.67 8.64 11.25
C ILE A 113 36.67 8.12 10.23
N LYS A 114 36.37 8.32 8.95
CA LYS A 114 37.28 8.05 7.84
C LYS A 114 37.83 9.36 7.29
N LYS A 115 39.15 9.49 7.27
CA LYS A 115 39.85 10.65 6.70
C LYS A 115 41.08 10.18 5.92
N ASN A 116 41.22 10.64 4.67
CA ASN A 116 42.34 10.29 3.79
C ASN A 116 42.59 8.77 3.69
N GLY A 117 41.51 7.98 3.63
CA GLY A 117 41.59 6.52 3.55
C GLY A 117 41.88 5.78 4.86
N ARG A 118 42.14 6.50 5.96
CA ARG A 118 42.34 5.91 7.29
C ARG A 118 41.06 6.01 8.11
N VAL A 119 40.77 4.96 8.88
CA VAL A 119 39.65 4.91 9.84
C VAL A 119 40.21 5.08 11.24
N ALA A 120 39.55 5.89 12.06
CA ALA A 120 39.88 6.10 13.46
C ALA A 120 38.62 6.02 14.33
N ASP A 121 38.77 5.48 15.54
CA ASP A 121 37.71 5.46 16.54
C ASP A 121 37.47 6.86 17.13
N LEU A 122 36.19 7.21 17.27
CA LEU A 122 35.75 8.39 18.00
C LEU A 122 35.39 7.99 19.43
N ASN A 123 35.70 8.86 20.38
CA ASN A 123 35.28 8.68 21.76
C ASN A 123 33.75 8.91 21.86
N VAL A 124 33.02 7.86 22.19
CA VAL A 124 31.56 7.87 22.38
C VAL A 124 31.26 7.85 23.88
N SER A 125 30.35 8.72 24.32
CA SER A 125 29.87 8.68 25.71
C SER A 125 29.20 7.34 26.02
N PRO A 126 29.49 6.70 27.17
CA PRO A 126 28.78 5.50 27.60
C PRO A 126 27.33 5.79 28.03
N LYS A 127 26.97 7.06 28.22
CA LYS A 127 25.61 7.48 28.57
C LYS A 127 24.77 7.59 27.31
N ALA A 128 23.46 7.32 27.45
CA ALA A 128 22.50 7.56 26.39
C ALA A 128 22.51 9.04 25.96
N ILE A 129 22.43 9.28 24.67
CA ILE A 129 22.17 10.61 24.12
C ILE A 129 20.68 10.88 24.30
N GLU A 130 20.34 11.94 25.06
CA GLU A 130 18.96 12.35 25.28
C GLU A 130 18.57 13.46 24.31
N ILE A 131 17.56 13.19 23.48
CA ILE A 131 16.96 14.17 22.58
C ILE A 131 15.60 14.57 23.16
N PRO A 132 15.38 15.84 23.52
CA PRO A 132 14.07 16.29 23.97
C PRO A 132 13.05 16.17 22.83
N VAL A 133 11.88 15.63 23.14
CA VAL A 133 10.71 15.62 22.26
C VAL A 133 9.50 16.09 23.04
N ASN A 134 8.49 16.62 22.37
CA ASN A 134 7.22 16.95 23.01
C ASN A 134 6.11 16.41 22.12
N VAL A 135 5.77 15.13 22.34
CA VAL A 135 4.75 14.44 21.53
C VAL A 135 3.73 13.75 22.39
N VAL A 136 2.48 13.83 21.94
CA VAL A 136 1.34 13.14 22.54
C VAL A 136 0.93 12.03 21.59
N ILE A 137 1.05 10.80 22.05
CA ILE A 137 0.63 9.62 21.30
C ILE A 137 -0.79 9.29 21.76
N ARG A 138 -1.70 9.15 20.79
CA ARG A 138 -3.13 8.90 21.03
C ARG A 138 -3.52 7.51 20.55
N GLU A 139 -4.58 6.97 21.15
CA GLU A 139 -5.22 5.75 20.65
C GLU A 139 -5.52 5.81 19.17
N GLY A 140 -5.30 4.70 18.47
CA GLY A 140 -5.73 4.56 17.07
C GLY A 140 -5.05 5.54 16.10
N GLN A 141 -3.99 6.22 16.53
CA GLN A 141 -3.22 7.14 15.69
C GLN A 141 -1.78 6.69 15.59
N ASN A 142 -1.18 6.93 14.42
CA ASN A 142 0.26 6.88 14.28
C ASN A 142 0.87 8.27 14.49
N THR A 143 1.96 8.31 15.26
CA THR A 143 2.83 9.47 15.42
C THR A 143 4.19 9.18 14.79
N SER A 144 4.54 9.89 13.72
CA SER A 144 5.88 9.82 13.12
C SER A 144 6.82 10.91 13.64
N LEU A 145 8.02 10.51 14.05
CA LEU A 145 9.13 11.39 14.44
C LEU A 145 10.26 11.30 13.41
N PHE A 146 10.82 12.44 13.05
CA PHE A 146 11.92 12.56 12.11
C PHE A 146 13.12 13.18 12.80
N LEU A 147 14.17 12.40 13.00
CA LEU A 147 15.46 12.84 13.52
C LEU A 147 16.32 13.30 12.35
N ASN A 148 16.58 14.60 12.23
CA ASN A 148 17.45 15.14 11.19
C ASN A 148 18.89 15.18 11.72
N TRP A 149 19.77 14.39 11.13
CA TRP A 149 21.16 14.29 11.57
C TRP A 149 22.03 15.40 10.96
N ASN A 150 22.72 16.13 11.82
CA ASN A 150 23.82 17.01 11.41
C ASN A 150 25.16 16.31 11.67
N SER A 151 25.70 15.65 10.65
CA SER A 151 26.95 14.89 10.76
C SER A 151 28.14 15.78 11.14
N ASP A 152 28.23 16.98 10.59
CA ASP A 152 29.39 17.85 10.77
C ASP A 152 29.44 18.42 12.20
N ALA A 153 28.28 18.74 12.78
CA ALA A 153 28.16 19.13 14.18
C ALA A 153 28.31 17.95 15.16
N SER A 154 28.34 16.71 14.66
CA SER A 154 28.46 15.51 15.50
C SER A 154 29.90 15.16 15.87
N PHE A 155 30.88 15.85 15.30
CA PHE A 155 32.30 15.67 15.58
C PHE A 155 32.83 16.83 16.41
N VAL A 156 33.11 16.55 17.69
CA VAL A 156 33.42 17.58 18.70
C VAL A 156 34.87 17.43 19.16
N ASP A 157 35.56 18.55 19.32
CA ASP A 157 36.96 18.68 19.77
C ASP A 157 38.00 17.85 19.00
N GLY A 158 37.65 17.33 17.82
CA GLY A 158 38.58 16.57 16.98
C GLY A 158 38.72 15.09 17.32
N TYR A 159 38.00 14.57 18.32
CA TYR A 159 38.09 13.15 18.71
C TYR A 159 36.81 12.58 19.35
N ARG A 160 35.80 13.40 19.66
CA ARG A 160 34.57 12.96 20.31
C ARG A 160 33.42 12.88 19.32
N PHE A 161 32.56 11.89 19.50
CA PHE A 161 31.30 11.78 18.78
C PHE A 161 30.14 12.13 19.70
N GLU A 162 29.48 13.25 19.40
CA GLU A 162 28.29 13.74 20.11
C GLU A 162 27.21 14.03 19.07
N PRO A 163 26.30 13.08 18.77
CA PRO A 163 25.44 13.23 17.61
C PRO A 163 24.43 14.37 17.79
N ALA A 164 24.43 15.26 16.79
CA ALA A 164 23.56 16.42 16.74
C ALA A 164 22.31 16.12 15.92
N PHE A 165 21.15 16.12 16.58
CA PHE A 165 19.86 15.87 15.94
C PHE A 165 18.90 17.04 16.13
N MET A 166 18.13 17.34 15.08
CA MET A 166 16.92 18.15 15.19
C MET A 166 15.70 17.26 15.02
N VAL A 167 14.73 17.35 15.92
CA VAL A 167 13.50 16.57 15.82
C VAL A 167 12.43 17.36 15.08
N ARG A 168 11.77 16.71 14.12
CA ARG A 168 10.54 17.19 13.49
C ARG A 168 9.44 16.17 13.70
N SER A 169 8.21 16.63 13.93
CA SER A 169 7.02 15.79 13.87
C SER A 169 6.53 15.67 12.43
N GLN A 170 5.63 14.72 12.16
CA GLN A 170 4.88 14.71 10.90
C GLN A 170 4.20 16.05 10.63
N VAL A 171 4.27 16.50 9.38
CA VAL A 171 3.64 17.74 8.90
C VAL A 171 2.83 17.39 7.65
N PRO A 172 1.59 17.89 7.52
CA PRO A 172 0.87 17.77 6.25
C PRO A 172 1.56 18.54 5.14
N GLU A 173 1.73 17.92 3.98
CA GLU A 173 2.41 18.49 2.82
C GLU A 173 1.37 18.88 1.75
N LEU A 174 0.83 20.09 1.85
CA LEU A 174 -0.33 20.54 1.07
C LEU A 174 -0.04 20.86 -0.40
N SER A 175 1.22 21.08 -0.78
CA SER A 175 1.61 21.52 -2.13
C SER A 175 2.54 20.55 -2.85
N SER A 176 2.67 19.32 -2.33
CA SER A 176 3.56 18.32 -2.89
C SER A 176 2.79 17.12 -3.40
N ARG A 177 3.30 16.50 -4.46
CA ARG A 177 2.83 15.20 -4.89
C ARG A 177 3.19 14.14 -3.88
N LEU A 178 2.16 13.46 -3.38
CA LEU A 178 2.27 12.40 -2.39
C LEU A 178 2.08 11.03 -3.03
N ILE A 179 2.87 10.07 -2.55
CA ILE A 179 2.77 8.66 -2.88
C ILE A 179 2.36 7.96 -1.59
N PHE A 180 1.28 7.18 -1.66
CA PHE A 180 0.77 6.42 -0.53
C PHE A 180 1.05 4.94 -0.74
N VAL A 181 1.60 4.29 0.29
CA VAL A 181 1.93 2.86 0.27
C VAL A 181 1.31 2.19 1.47
N THR A 182 0.49 1.16 1.24
CA THR A 182 -0.10 0.36 2.31
C THR A 182 0.93 -0.61 2.86
N ASN A 183 0.99 -0.72 4.18
CA ASN A 183 1.90 -1.61 4.89
C ASN A 183 1.10 -2.70 5.60
N GLU A 184 0.92 -3.83 4.93
CA GLU A 184 0.08 -4.96 5.37
C GLU A 184 0.46 -5.44 6.78
N GLY A 185 1.77 -5.52 7.05
CA GLY A 185 2.29 -6.00 8.34
C GLY A 185 2.30 -4.95 9.44
N SER A 186 2.23 -3.66 9.08
CA SER A 186 2.25 -2.54 10.04
C SER A 186 0.87 -1.95 10.33
N ASN A 187 -0.17 -2.36 9.59
CA ASN A 187 -1.53 -1.82 9.67
C ASN A 187 -1.58 -0.29 9.51
N ASN A 188 -0.72 0.26 8.66
CA ASN A 188 -0.64 1.68 8.39
C ASN A 188 -0.38 1.96 6.90
N VAL A 189 -0.46 3.23 6.52
CA VAL A 189 -0.09 3.73 5.19
C VAL A 189 1.06 4.72 5.34
N SER A 190 2.14 4.53 4.59
CA SER A 190 3.22 5.52 4.49
C SER A 190 2.88 6.55 3.40
N ALA A 191 2.85 7.82 3.77
CA ALA A 191 2.79 8.95 2.84
C ALA A 191 4.21 9.43 2.54
N ILE A 192 4.58 9.44 1.28
CA ILE A 192 5.91 9.78 0.78
C ILE A 192 5.81 11.03 -0.08
N ASN A 193 6.63 12.05 0.19
CA ASN A 193 6.76 13.19 -0.69
C ASN A 193 7.66 12.80 -1.87
N SER A 194 7.14 12.88 -3.10
CA SER A 194 7.85 12.42 -4.31
C SER A 194 9.06 13.29 -4.69
N GLN A 195 9.11 14.56 -4.25
CA GLN A 195 10.21 15.48 -4.52
C GLN A 195 11.38 15.24 -3.55
N SER A 196 11.09 15.19 -2.25
CA SER A 196 12.10 14.91 -1.23
C SER A 196 12.48 13.43 -1.19
N GLY A 197 11.56 12.55 -1.62
CA GLY A 197 11.64 11.09 -1.65
C GLY A 197 11.90 10.47 -0.28
N GLY A 198 11.24 11.01 0.75
CA GLY A 198 11.17 10.44 2.09
C GLY A 198 9.72 10.32 2.56
N VAL A 199 9.49 9.45 3.53
CA VAL A 199 8.21 9.36 4.25
C VAL A 199 8.03 10.65 5.06
N VAL A 200 6.84 11.24 4.97
CA VAL A 200 6.44 12.46 5.69
C VAL A 200 5.38 12.19 6.76
N ALA A 201 4.65 11.08 6.64
CA ALA A 201 3.71 10.61 7.65
C ALA A 201 3.48 9.10 7.52
N ASN A 202 3.14 8.44 8.64
CA ASN A 202 2.45 7.16 8.62
C ASN A 202 1.05 7.36 9.20
N ILE A 203 0.06 6.70 8.61
CA ILE A 203 -1.36 6.87 8.93
C ILE A 203 -1.90 5.50 9.33
N LEU A 204 -2.35 5.35 10.57
CA LEU A 204 -2.93 4.09 11.03
C LEU A 204 -4.27 3.87 10.31
N VAL A 205 -4.50 2.63 9.87
CA VAL A 205 -5.73 2.21 9.18
C VAL A 205 -6.20 0.87 9.76
N GLY A 206 -7.22 0.26 9.15
CA GLY A 206 -7.68 -1.08 9.51
C GLY A 206 -6.61 -2.16 9.33
N LYS A 207 -6.98 -3.41 9.67
CA LYS A 207 -6.04 -4.53 9.70
C LYS A 207 -5.73 -5.05 8.30
N ASN A 208 -4.47 -5.39 8.06
CA ASN A 208 -3.93 -5.91 6.80
C ASN A 208 -4.33 -5.05 5.58
N PRO A 209 -3.94 -3.77 5.53
CA PRO A 209 -4.24 -2.91 4.40
C PRO A 209 -3.54 -3.41 3.13
N ARG A 210 -4.29 -3.53 2.03
CA ARG A 210 -3.81 -4.03 0.72
C ARG A 210 -4.01 -2.98 -0.37
N GLY A 211 -5.10 -3.03 -1.12
CA GLY A 211 -5.38 -2.11 -2.20
C GLY A 211 -5.52 -0.67 -1.72
N ILE A 212 -5.08 0.26 -2.56
CA ILE A 212 -5.15 1.69 -2.29
C ILE A 212 -5.45 2.47 -3.57
N ALA A 213 -6.33 3.47 -3.46
CA ALA A 213 -6.65 4.39 -4.54
C ALA A 213 -6.62 5.83 -4.00
N ALA A 214 -5.92 6.72 -4.72
CA ALA A 214 -5.85 8.14 -4.39
C ALA A 214 -6.56 8.95 -5.47
N VAL A 215 -7.44 9.85 -5.04
CA VAL A 215 -8.32 10.62 -5.93
C VAL A 215 -8.30 12.07 -5.49
N LEU A 216 -8.09 13.01 -6.43
CA LEU A 216 -8.17 14.44 -6.13
C LEU A 216 -9.62 14.90 -5.89
N GLY A 217 -10.59 14.21 -6.50
CA GLY A 217 -12.00 14.52 -6.41
C GLY A 217 -12.36 15.82 -7.14
N SER A 218 -13.64 16.02 -7.45
CA SER A 218 -14.16 17.31 -7.90
C SER A 218 -14.24 18.34 -6.76
N ASN A 219 -14.34 17.87 -5.51
CA ASN A 219 -14.52 18.71 -4.32
C ASN A 219 -13.37 18.64 -3.32
N ARG A 220 -12.81 17.45 -3.08
CA ARG A 220 -11.75 17.25 -2.07
C ARG A 220 -10.96 15.96 -2.35
N ALA A 221 -9.65 16.04 -2.16
CA ALA A 221 -8.76 14.89 -2.29
C ALA A 221 -9.00 13.85 -1.19
N ARG A 222 -8.99 12.57 -1.55
CA ARG A 222 -9.16 11.44 -0.65
C ARG A 222 -8.28 10.27 -1.06
N VAL A 223 -7.89 9.47 -0.07
CA VAL A 223 -7.20 8.20 -0.27
C VAL A 223 -8.02 7.08 0.37
N TYR A 224 -8.36 6.07 -0.41
CA TYR A 224 -9.16 4.93 0.02
C TYR A 224 -8.27 3.71 0.16
N VAL A 225 -8.40 2.99 1.27
CA VAL A 225 -7.56 1.84 1.60
C VAL A 225 -8.43 0.64 1.93
N ALA A 226 -8.28 -0.44 1.17
CA ALA A 226 -8.93 -1.72 1.44
C ALA A 226 -8.20 -2.46 2.57
N ASN A 227 -8.89 -2.70 3.68
CA ASN A 227 -8.34 -3.36 4.86
C ASN A 227 -8.82 -4.82 4.90
N SER A 228 -8.01 -5.72 4.35
CA SER A 228 -8.36 -7.13 4.15
C SER A 228 -8.72 -7.83 5.47
N GLY A 229 -7.96 -7.56 6.53
CA GLY A 229 -8.11 -8.22 7.83
C GLY A 229 -9.24 -7.66 8.70
N SER A 230 -9.75 -6.46 8.41
CA SER A 230 -10.89 -5.87 9.14
C SER A 230 -12.18 -5.84 8.32
N ASN A 231 -12.16 -6.20 7.04
CA ASN A 231 -13.30 -6.08 6.11
C ASN A 231 -13.86 -4.65 6.05
N THR A 232 -12.96 -3.65 6.05
CA THR A 232 -13.32 -2.24 5.98
C THR A 232 -12.57 -1.51 4.87
N VAL A 233 -13.04 -0.32 4.51
CA VAL A 233 -12.29 0.65 3.71
C VAL A 233 -12.02 1.89 4.57
N SER A 234 -10.75 2.23 4.81
CA SER A 234 -10.40 3.48 5.47
C SER A 234 -10.39 4.63 4.45
N VAL A 235 -11.01 5.75 4.82
CA VAL A 235 -11.04 7.00 4.02
C VAL A 235 -10.09 7.99 4.69
N ILE A 236 -8.98 8.29 4.01
CA ILE A 236 -7.94 9.20 4.50
C ILE A 236 -8.09 10.56 3.83
N ASP A 237 -7.98 11.61 4.63
CA ASP A 237 -7.74 12.96 4.14
C ASP A 237 -6.24 13.24 4.05
N PRO A 238 -5.69 13.37 2.82
CA PRO A 238 -4.27 13.60 2.61
C PRO A 238 -3.82 15.00 3.08
N THR A 239 -4.74 15.95 3.28
CA THR A 239 -4.41 17.30 3.78
C THR A 239 -4.18 17.35 5.27
N THR A 240 -4.67 16.35 6.01
CA THR A 240 -4.46 16.22 7.47
C THR A 240 -3.70 14.95 7.86
N ASN A 241 -3.47 14.04 6.91
CA ASN A 241 -2.88 12.71 7.12
C ASN A 241 -3.63 11.89 8.19
N LYS A 242 -4.96 11.95 8.17
CA LYS A 242 -5.83 11.26 9.13
C LYS A 242 -6.93 10.49 8.43
N VAL A 243 -7.35 9.39 9.04
CA VAL A 243 -8.56 8.67 8.67
C VAL A 243 -9.77 9.49 9.12
N GLU A 244 -10.64 9.85 8.18
CA GLU A 244 -11.88 10.59 8.46
C GLU A 244 -13.06 9.64 8.69
N SER A 245 -13.03 8.46 8.07
CA SER A 245 -14.12 7.49 8.14
C SER A 245 -13.62 6.09 7.85
N GLU A 246 -14.32 5.10 8.39
CA GLU A 246 -14.16 3.70 8.02
C GLU A 246 -15.50 3.16 7.50
N ILE A 247 -15.46 2.58 6.31
CA ILE A 247 -16.62 2.00 5.64
C ILE A 247 -16.62 0.50 5.92
N PHE A 248 -17.65 -0.01 6.58
CA PHE A 248 -17.81 -1.44 6.78
C PHE A 248 -18.41 -2.10 5.53
N LEU A 249 -17.71 -3.12 5.01
CA LEU A 249 -18.19 -3.90 3.87
C LEU A 249 -19.18 -4.95 4.38
N ARG A 250 -20.48 -4.72 4.15
CA ARG A 250 -21.57 -5.57 4.65
C ARG A 250 -21.62 -6.90 3.91
N PHE A 251 -21.32 -6.87 2.61
CA PHE A 251 -21.45 -8.03 1.74
C PHE A 251 -20.12 -8.69 1.37
N GLY A 252 -19.01 -7.95 1.50
CA GLY A 252 -17.68 -8.36 1.08
C GLY A 252 -16.81 -8.87 2.23
N LYS A 253 -15.95 -9.87 1.96
CA LYS A 253 -14.88 -10.29 2.89
C LYS A 253 -13.53 -10.32 2.20
N GLU A 254 -12.49 -10.07 2.99
CA GLU A 254 -11.09 -10.02 2.56
C GLU A 254 -10.90 -9.09 1.36
N PRO A 255 -11.22 -7.78 1.51
CA PRO A 255 -11.05 -6.84 0.41
C PRO A 255 -9.57 -6.75 -0.02
N GLU A 256 -9.34 -6.72 -1.33
CA GLU A 256 -8.01 -6.77 -1.94
C GLU A 256 -7.70 -5.54 -2.78
N GLY A 257 -8.25 -5.44 -3.98
CA GLY A 257 -8.08 -4.33 -4.89
C GLY A 257 -9.15 -3.27 -4.70
N ILE A 258 -8.81 -2.03 -5.02
CA ILE A 258 -9.72 -0.89 -4.97
C ILE A 258 -9.48 0.01 -6.17
N ALA A 259 -10.56 0.41 -6.83
CA ALA A 259 -10.50 1.39 -7.91
C ALA A 259 -11.65 2.39 -7.77
N VAL A 260 -11.43 3.61 -8.26
CA VAL A 260 -12.43 4.68 -8.24
C VAL A 260 -12.76 5.08 -9.67
N ALA A 261 -14.04 5.16 -9.99
CA ALA A 261 -14.53 5.62 -11.28
C ALA A 261 -15.31 6.93 -11.10
N SER A 262 -14.96 7.95 -11.89
CA SER A 262 -15.78 9.15 -12.02
C SER A 262 -16.88 8.91 -13.05
N VAL A 263 -18.13 9.19 -12.67
CA VAL A 263 -19.31 9.05 -13.54
C VAL A 263 -19.79 10.42 -14.03
N SER A 264 -20.67 10.44 -15.04
CA SER A 264 -21.05 11.68 -15.77
C SER A 264 -21.70 12.76 -14.93
N SER A 265 -22.18 12.45 -13.72
CA SER A 265 -22.73 13.41 -12.77
C SER A 265 -21.66 14.10 -11.90
N GLY A 266 -20.37 13.82 -12.12
CA GLY A 266 -19.28 14.27 -11.23
C GLY A 266 -19.21 13.50 -9.91
N LYS A 267 -20.11 12.52 -9.73
CA LYS A 267 -20.08 11.55 -8.65
C LYS A 267 -18.94 10.55 -8.87
N GLU A 268 -18.39 10.03 -7.79
CA GLU A 268 -17.39 8.97 -7.85
C GLU A 268 -17.92 7.72 -7.16
N LEU A 269 -17.62 6.57 -7.75
CA LEU A 269 -17.96 5.26 -7.20
C LEU A 269 -16.67 4.51 -6.93
N ILE A 270 -16.63 3.87 -5.76
CA ILE A 270 -15.51 3.07 -5.31
C ILE A 270 -15.90 1.61 -5.51
N TYR A 271 -15.04 0.87 -6.19
CA TYR A 271 -15.20 -0.56 -6.44
C TYR A 271 -14.11 -1.31 -5.68
N VAL A 272 -14.51 -2.25 -4.84
CA VAL A 272 -13.61 -3.02 -3.98
C VAL A 272 -13.77 -4.49 -4.30
N THR A 273 -12.70 -5.17 -4.70
CA THR A 273 -12.74 -6.62 -4.88
C THR A 273 -12.65 -7.31 -3.52
N ASN A 274 -13.47 -8.34 -3.33
CA ASN A 274 -13.56 -9.10 -2.10
C ASN A 274 -13.18 -10.55 -2.37
N HIS A 275 -11.94 -10.90 -2.04
CA HIS A 275 -11.37 -12.20 -2.36
C HIS A 275 -12.16 -13.34 -1.71
N GLY A 276 -12.51 -13.19 -0.43
CA GLY A 276 -13.20 -14.23 0.34
C GLY A 276 -14.67 -14.45 -0.02
N THR A 277 -15.30 -13.54 -0.78
CA THR A 277 -16.71 -13.64 -1.18
C THR A 277 -16.93 -13.71 -2.68
N ASN A 278 -15.87 -13.74 -3.49
CA ASN A 278 -15.93 -13.76 -4.96
C ASN A 278 -16.83 -12.64 -5.52
N SER A 279 -16.66 -11.43 -5.01
CA SER A 279 -17.56 -10.31 -5.34
C SER A 279 -16.88 -8.97 -5.35
N VAL A 280 -17.50 -7.99 -6.01
CA VAL A 280 -17.13 -6.58 -5.96
C VAL A 280 -18.17 -5.79 -5.17
N SER A 281 -17.73 -5.02 -4.18
CA SER A 281 -18.57 -4.05 -3.48
C SER A 281 -18.53 -2.71 -4.19
N VAL A 282 -19.70 -2.11 -4.43
CA VAL A 282 -19.85 -0.78 -5.03
C VAL A 282 -20.25 0.21 -3.95
N ILE A 283 -19.48 1.28 -3.78
CA ILE A 283 -19.65 2.26 -2.71
C ILE A 283 -19.76 3.67 -3.31
N ASP A 284 -20.69 4.45 -2.79
CA ASP A 284 -20.84 5.87 -3.10
C ASP A 284 -19.76 6.69 -2.38
N SER A 285 -18.89 7.40 -3.11
CA SER A 285 -17.81 8.17 -2.48
C SER A 285 -18.30 9.36 -1.64
N THR A 286 -19.53 9.84 -1.86
CA THR A 286 -20.11 11.00 -1.17
C THR A 286 -20.82 10.58 0.10
N THR A 287 -21.67 9.56 0.01
CA THR A 287 -22.44 9.07 1.17
C THR A 287 -21.69 8.02 1.99
N LEU A 288 -20.62 7.45 1.42
CA LEU A 288 -19.83 6.35 1.99
C LEU A 288 -20.66 5.08 2.27
N LEU A 289 -21.79 4.92 1.57
CA LEU A 289 -22.65 3.76 1.68
C LEU A 289 -22.31 2.73 0.60
N GLU A 290 -22.17 1.47 0.99
CA GLU A 290 -22.15 0.33 0.08
C GLU A 290 -23.53 0.17 -0.56
N LEU A 291 -23.59 0.32 -1.88
CA LEU A 291 -24.80 0.34 -2.69
C LEU A 291 -25.18 -1.05 -3.19
N GLU A 292 -24.19 -1.82 -3.65
CA GLU A 292 -24.41 -3.07 -4.39
C GLU A 292 -23.25 -4.04 -4.17
N LYS A 293 -23.57 -5.34 -4.26
CA LYS A 293 -22.62 -6.44 -4.40
C LYS A 293 -22.78 -7.04 -5.80
N ILE A 294 -21.70 -7.14 -6.55
CA ILE A 294 -21.65 -7.78 -7.87
C ILE A 294 -20.85 -9.07 -7.74
N ASP A 295 -21.44 -10.22 -8.09
CA ASP A 295 -20.72 -11.49 -8.09
C ASP A 295 -19.79 -11.58 -9.32
N VAL A 296 -18.56 -12.04 -9.10
CA VAL A 296 -17.52 -12.17 -10.12
C VAL A 296 -16.84 -13.55 -10.02
N GLY A 297 -15.77 -13.77 -10.77
CA GLY A 297 -15.00 -15.02 -10.68
C GLY A 297 -14.30 -15.20 -9.33
N ILE A 298 -13.53 -16.29 -9.23
CA ILE A 298 -13.00 -16.81 -7.96
C ILE A 298 -11.73 -16.04 -7.55
N GLY A 299 -11.69 -15.57 -6.30
CA GLY A 299 -10.55 -14.86 -5.74
C GLY A 299 -10.26 -13.51 -6.41
N PRO A 300 -11.23 -12.58 -6.48
CA PRO A 300 -11.01 -11.30 -7.15
C PRO A 300 -9.97 -10.45 -6.40
N ALA A 301 -8.84 -10.18 -7.05
CA ALA A 301 -7.64 -9.61 -6.40
C ALA A 301 -7.30 -8.21 -6.91
N ALA A 302 -7.04 -8.05 -8.21
CA ALA A 302 -6.73 -6.76 -8.83
C ALA A 302 -7.93 -6.22 -9.62
N ILE A 303 -8.05 -4.89 -9.66
CA ILE A 303 -9.15 -4.20 -10.33
C ILE A 303 -8.63 -2.94 -11.04
N ALA A 304 -9.11 -2.68 -12.24
CA ALA A 304 -8.91 -1.40 -12.92
C ALA A 304 -10.15 -0.99 -13.70
N VAL A 305 -10.31 0.32 -13.86
CA VAL A 305 -11.42 0.95 -14.56
C VAL A 305 -10.88 1.52 -15.88
N ASP A 306 -11.69 1.51 -16.94
CA ASP A 306 -11.39 2.26 -18.15
C ASP A 306 -11.06 3.73 -17.79
N PRO A 307 -9.93 4.27 -18.28
CA PRO A 307 -9.59 5.66 -18.02
C PRO A 307 -10.58 6.64 -18.68
N PRO A 308 -10.43 7.95 -18.39
CA PRO A 308 -11.15 9.00 -19.09
C PRO A 308 -10.88 8.95 -20.61
N VAL A 309 -11.85 9.42 -21.41
CA VAL A 309 -11.75 9.37 -22.87
C VAL A 309 -10.65 10.28 -23.42
N GLU A 310 -10.23 11.26 -22.60
CA GLU A 310 -9.12 12.17 -22.84
C GLU A 310 -7.79 11.44 -22.99
N ASP A 311 -7.63 10.24 -22.41
CA ASP A 311 -6.41 9.44 -22.56
C ASP A 311 -6.22 8.95 -24.01
N LEU A 312 -7.27 8.96 -24.85
CA LEU A 312 -7.17 8.68 -26.28
C LEU A 312 -6.59 9.86 -27.08
N LEU A 313 -6.47 11.06 -26.51
CA LEU A 313 -5.96 12.23 -27.21
C LEU A 313 -4.48 12.02 -27.57
N GLY A 314 -4.17 12.16 -28.86
CA GLY A 314 -2.79 12.01 -29.34
C GLY A 314 -2.29 10.56 -29.40
N THR A 315 -3.16 9.55 -29.26
CA THR A 315 -2.74 8.18 -29.55
C THR A 315 -2.28 8.03 -31.00
N ARG A 316 -1.19 7.29 -31.19
CA ARG A 316 -0.64 6.89 -32.49
C ARG A 316 -0.88 5.42 -32.82
N HIS A 317 -1.47 4.68 -31.90
CA HIS A 317 -1.58 3.21 -31.98
C HIS A 317 -2.92 2.75 -32.54
N LEU A 318 -3.95 3.59 -32.47
CA LEU A 318 -5.32 3.27 -32.89
C LEU A 318 -5.69 4.00 -34.18
N SER A 319 -6.53 3.37 -35.00
CA SER A 319 -7.11 4.01 -36.17
C SER A 319 -8.16 5.05 -35.79
N PHE A 320 -8.49 5.96 -36.70
CA PHE A 320 -9.57 6.93 -36.48
C PHE A 320 -10.91 6.24 -36.16
N ASN A 321 -11.20 5.13 -36.83
CA ASN A 321 -12.43 4.36 -36.62
C ASN A 321 -12.47 3.75 -35.21
N ASP A 322 -11.36 3.18 -34.75
CA ASP A 322 -11.27 2.58 -33.41
C ASP A 322 -11.42 3.63 -32.31
N ILE A 323 -10.79 4.80 -32.49
CA ILE A 323 -10.96 5.94 -31.59
C ILE A 323 -12.42 6.36 -31.55
N SER A 324 -13.11 6.42 -32.70
CA SER A 324 -14.54 6.76 -32.75
C SER A 324 -15.40 5.73 -32.03
N THR A 325 -15.13 4.44 -32.21
CA THR A 325 -15.84 3.35 -31.51
C THR A 325 -15.67 3.46 -30.01
N LEU A 326 -14.43 3.63 -29.52
CA LEU A 326 -14.15 3.79 -28.09
C LEU A 326 -14.82 5.04 -27.50
N LYS A 327 -14.76 6.18 -28.21
CA LYS A 327 -15.44 7.42 -27.79
C LYS A 327 -16.96 7.24 -27.68
N ASN A 328 -17.58 6.62 -28.69
CA ASN A 328 -19.01 6.35 -28.69
C ASN A 328 -19.41 5.39 -27.56
N TYR A 329 -18.58 4.36 -27.30
CA TYR A 329 -18.78 3.48 -26.15
C TYR A 329 -18.68 4.23 -24.83
N ARG A 330 -17.62 5.03 -24.62
CA ARG A 330 -17.38 5.81 -23.39
C ARG A 330 -18.40 6.90 -23.11
N ALA A 331 -19.19 7.29 -24.12
CA ALA A 331 -20.33 8.18 -23.91
C ALA A 331 -21.42 7.52 -23.04
N ARG A 332 -21.57 6.20 -23.14
CA ARG A 332 -22.66 5.44 -22.49
C ARG A 332 -22.16 4.49 -21.39
N PHE A 333 -21.00 3.89 -21.59
CA PHE A 333 -20.48 2.80 -20.77
C PHE A 333 -19.03 3.02 -20.33
N PHE A 334 -18.61 2.24 -19.35
CA PHE A 334 -17.21 1.94 -19.09
C PHE A 334 -17.07 0.53 -18.60
N ASN A 335 -15.90 -0.03 -18.82
CA ASN A 335 -15.55 -1.35 -18.31
C ASN A 335 -14.78 -1.23 -17.01
N ILE A 336 -15.01 -2.20 -16.14
CA ILE A 336 -14.16 -2.50 -14.98
C ILE A 336 -13.64 -3.91 -15.18
N TYR A 337 -12.32 -4.08 -15.12
CA TYR A 337 -11.65 -5.36 -15.29
C TYR A 337 -11.20 -5.86 -13.91
N ILE A 338 -11.51 -7.11 -13.59
CA ILE A 338 -11.19 -7.78 -12.34
C ILE A 338 -10.39 -9.04 -12.62
N VAL A 339 -9.22 -9.14 -12.01
CA VAL A 339 -8.42 -10.37 -11.96
C VAL A 339 -9.03 -11.33 -10.96
N ASN A 340 -9.29 -12.57 -11.38
CA ASN A 340 -9.75 -13.66 -10.52
C ASN A 340 -8.57 -14.61 -10.24
N GLU A 341 -7.81 -14.32 -9.18
CA GLU A 341 -6.49 -14.89 -8.90
C GLU A 341 -6.50 -16.41 -8.73
N ASP A 342 -7.54 -16.95 -8.10
CA ASP A 342 -7.67 -18.38 -7.83
C ASP A 342 -8.25 -19.15 -9.03
N SER A 343 -8.08 -18.62 -10.25
CA SER A 343 -8.66 -19.17 -11.47
C SER A 343 -7.79 -18.91 -12.72
N ASN A 344 -8.35 -19.22 -13.88
CA ASN A 344 -7.84 -18.85 -15.20
C ASN A 344 -8.75 -17.83 -15.89
N THR A 345 -9.42 -16.97 -15.12
CA THR A 345 -10.42 -16.03 -15.66
C THR A 345 -10.15 -14.59 -15.25
N ILE A 346 -10.69 -13.65 -16.03
CA ILE A 346 -10.95 -12.29 -15.56
C ILE A 346 -12.44 -11.99 -15.72
N SER A 347 -12.98 -11.11 -14.88
CA SER A 347 -14.34 -10.60 -15.03
C SER A 347 -14.31 -9.16 -15.56
N VAL A 348 -15.15 -8.86 -16.55
CA VAL A 348 -15.33 -7.53 -17.13
C VAL A 348 -16.75 -7.06 -16.85
N LEU A 349 -16.89 -6.01 -16.05
CA LEU A 349 -18.17 -5.40 -15.73
C LEU A 349 -18.43 -4.27 -16.72
N ARG A 350 -19.54 -4.34 -17.47
CA ARG A 350 -20.03 -3.21 -18.26
C ARG A 350 -20.93 -2.34 -17.39
N ILE A 351 -20.45 -1.16 -17.05
CA ILE A 351 -21.20 -0.20 -16.21
C ILE A 351 -21.85 0.86 -17.09
N ASN A 352 -23.15 1.07 -16.89
CA ASN A 352 -23.89 2.17 -17.53
C ASN A 352 -23.65 3.49 -16.77
N LYS A 353 -23.16 4.52 -17.47
CA LYS A 353 -22.82 5.82 -16.87
C LYS A 353 -24.01 6.61 -16.36
N GLN A 354 -25.21 6.36 -16.88
CA GLN A 354 -26.43 7.07 -16.50
C GLN A 354 -27.06 6.44 -15.25
N THR A 355 -27.16 5.12 -15.21
CA THR A 355 -27.76 4.40 -14.08
C THR A 355 -26.77 4.08 -12.98
N ASN A 356 -25.47 4.04 -13.29
CA ASN A 356 -24.37 3.59 -12.43
C ASN A 356 -24.44 2.11 -12.04
N LEU A 357 -25.25 1.32 -12.74
CA LEU A 357 -25.42 -0.10 -12.50
C LEU A 357 -24.61 -0.93 -13.50
N SER A 358 -24.22 -2.12 -13.06
CA SER A 358 -23.66 -3.14 -13.94
C SER A 358 -24.77 -3.71 -14.82
N GLU A 359 -24.61 -3.64 -16.14
CA GLU A 359 -25.56 -4.24 -17.09
C GLU A 359 -25.15 -5.66 -17.47
N GLU A 360 -23.86 -5.98 -17.42
CA GLU A 360 -23.32 -7.24 -17.88
C GLU A 360 -22.02 -7.58 -17.13
N VAL A 361 -21.82 -8.86 -16.84
CA VAL A 361 -20.59 -9.43 -16.29
C VAL A 361 -20.08 -10.47 -17.27
N ILE A 362 -19.01 -10.13 -17.99
CA ILE A 362 -18.36 -11.02 -18.97
C ILE A 362 -17.20 -11.72 -18.29
N ASN A 363 -17.08 -13.04 -18.45
CA ASN A 363 -15.91 -13.77 -17.98
C ASN A 363 -15.05 -14.20 -19.16
N LEU A 364 -13.77 -13.83 -19.14
CA LEU A 364 -12.82 -14.16 -20.19
C LEU A 364 -11.79 -15.13 -19.67
N ASP A 365 -11.53 -16.19 -20.44
CA ASP A 365 -10.45 -17.13 -20.15
C ASP A 365 -9.09 -16.49 -20.43
N VAL A 366 -8.22 -16.51 -19.42
CA VAL A 366 -6.83 -16.04 -19.45
C VAL A 366 -5.90 -17.15 -18.99
N GLU A 367 -4.59 -16.88 -18.96
CA GLU A 367 -3.61 -17.83 -18.45
C GLU A 367 -3.72 -18.02 -16.92
N TRP A 368 -3.25 -19.15 -16.41
CA TRP A 368 -3.44 -19.56 -15.01
C TRP A 368 -2.88 -18.53 -14.00
N GLN A 369 -3.65 -18.32 -12.93
CA GLN A 369 -3.31 -17.45 -11.81
C GLN A 369 -3.00 -16.01 -12.24
N PRO A 370 -3.97 -15.31 -12.87
CA PRO A 370 -3.82 -13.90 -13.16
C PRO A 370 -3.61 -13.13 -11.85
N LYS A 371 -2.71 -12.15 -11.81
CA LYS A 371 -2.32 -11.47 -10.55
C LYS A 371 -2.52 -9.97 -10.55
N ALA A 372 -2.17 -9.31 -11.65
CA ALA A 372 -2.37 -7.88 -11.83
C ALA A 372 -2.82 -7.59 -13.25
N LEU A 373 -3.39 -6.40 -13.47
CA LEU A 373 -3.74 -5.94 -14.80
C LEU A 373 -3.47 -4.45 -14.97
N TYR A 374 -3.38 -4.02 -16.23
CA TYR A 374 -3.23 -2.62 -16.61
C TYR A 374 -4.01 -2.32 -17.88
N VAL A 375 -4.85 -1.29 -17.83
CA VAL A 375 -5.66 -0.82 -18.97
C VAL A 375 -4.84 0.17 -19.78
N ASP A 376 -4.36 -0.26 -20.95
CA ASP A 376 -3.67 0.59 -21.92
C ASP A 376 -4.65 1.05 -22.99
N TYR A 377 -5.42 2.08 -22.63
CA TYR A 377 -6.49 2.59 -23.46
C TYR A 377 -5.98 3.21 -24.76
N GLN A 378 -4.75 3.74 -24.77
CA GLN A 378 -4.11 4.28 -25.97
C GLN A 378 -3.84 3.21 -27.03
N ARG A 379 -3.65 1.95 -26.63
CA ARG A 379 -3.55 0.80 -27.54
C ARG A 379 -4.84 0.00 -27.67
N GLY A 380 -5.89 0.35 -26.92
CA GLY A 380 -7.12 -0.43 -26.86
C GLY A 380 -6.92 -1.82 -26.26
N LYS A 381 -5.93 -2.00 -25.37
CA LYS A 381 -5.59 -3.30 -24.78
C LYS A 381 -5.66 -3.28 -23.25
N VAL A 382 -5.95 -4.43 -22.65
CA VAL A 382 -5.70 -4.69 -21.23
C VAL A 382 -4.64 -5.78 -21.13
N TYR A 383 -3.56 -5.50 -20.42
CA TYR A 383 -2.53 -6.49 -20.15
C TYR A 383 -2.75 -7.10 -18.78
N VAL A 384 -2.65 -8.42 -18.67
CA VAL A 384 -2.85 -9.18 -17.43
C VAL A 384 -1.59 -9.98 -17.17
N SER A 385 -1.00 -9.82 -15.98
CA SER A 385 0.10 -10.67 -15.55
C SER A 385 -0.43 -12.00 -15.02
N ASN A 386 0.26 -13.10 -15.33
CA ASN A 386 -0.11 -14.44 -14.89
C ASN A 386 1.04 -15.02 -14.08
N TYR A 387 0.83 -15.18 -12.77
CA TYR A 387 1.89 -15.57 -11.84
C TYR A 387 2.39 -16.98 -12.11
N GLY A 388 1.48 -17.90 -12.40
CA GLY A 388 1.74 -19.32 -12.66
C GLY A 388 2.05 -19.67 -14.12
N SER A 389 2.22 -18.68 -15.00
CA SER A 389 2.50 -18.89 -16.42
C SER A 389 3.77 -18.12 -16.86
N ASN A 390 4.42 -18.62 -17.90
CA ASN A 390 5.54 -17.93 -18.56
C ASN A 390 5.07 -16.94 -19.64
N LYS A 391 3.77 -16.62 -19.62
CA LYS A 391 3.07 -15.75 -20.56
C LYS A 391 2.31 -14.68 -19.79
N ILE A 392 1.98 -13.60 -20.50
CA ILE A 392 0.96 -12.64 -20.07
C ILE A 392 -0.23 -12.69 -21.03
N SER A 393 -1.44 -12.53 -20.51
CA SER A 393 -2.66 -12.42 -21.31
C SER A 393 -2.88 -10.97 -21.76
N VAL A 394 -3.41 -10.80 -22.97
CA VAL A 394 -3.72 -9.51 -23.57
C VAL A 394 -5.16 -9.54 -24.06
N ILE A 395 -5.98 -8.65 -23.53
CA ILE A 395 -7.38 -8.51 -23.92
C ILE A 395 -7.53 -7.32 -24.85
N ASP A 396 -8.24 -7.50 -25.95
CA ASP A 396 -8.64 -6.45 -26.88
C ASP A 396 -9.96 -5.81 -26.45
N ILE A 397 -9.90 -4.53 -26.10
CA ILE A 397 -11.07 -3.77 -25.63
C ILE A 397 -12.10 -3.61 -26.76
N LEU A 398 -11.66 -3.45 -28.01
CA LEU A 398 -12.55 -3.27 -29.15
C LEU A 398 -13.32 -4.55 -29.44
N GLU A 399 -12.69 -5.72 -29.32
CA GLU A 399 -13.37 -7.00 -29.52
C GLU A 399 -14.42 -7.26 -28.44
N ILE A 400 -14.15 -6.89 -27.18
CA ILE A 400 -15.17 -6.92 -26.10
C ILE A 400 -16.34 -5.99 -26.42
N ILE A 401 -16.08 -4.76 -26.88
CA ILE A 401 -17.14 -3.81 -27.24
C ILE A 401 -17.98 -4.31 -28.42
N LYS A 402 -17.38 -5.05 -29.36
CA LYS A 402 -18.06 -5.67 -30.50
C LYS A 402 -18.81 -6.97 -30.13
N GLY A 403 -18.66 -7.47 -28.90
CA GLY A 403 -19.24 -8.74 -28.44
C GLY A 403 -18.50 -10.00 -28.93
N ASN A 404 -17.25 -9.87 -29.38
CA ASN A 404 -16.41 -10.99 -29.82
C ASN A 404 -15.50 -11.48 -28.68
N GLU A 405 -16.09 -12.09 -27.65
CA GLU A 405 -15.37 -12.56 -26.46
C GLU A 405 -14.32 -13.63 -26.79
N ALA A 406 -14.65 -14.58 -27.67
CA ALA A 406 -13.77 -15.68 -28.06
C ALA A 406 -12.50 -15.21 -28.81
N GLY A 407 -12.57 -14.05 -29.47
CA GLY A 407 -11.45 -13.42 -30.17
C GLY A 407 -10.73 -12.35 -29.36
N ALA A 408 -11.24 -12.01 -28.17
CA ALA A 408 -10.73 -10.87 -27.41
C ALA A 408 -9.40 -11.16 -26.69
N VAL A 409 -9.09 -12.42 -26.39
CA VAL A 409 -7.90 -12.78 -25.60
C VAL A 409 -6.79 -13.37 -26.46
N SER A 410 -5.59 -12.83 -26.30
CA SER A 410 -4.34 -13.30 -26.90
C SER A 410 -3.24 -13.39 -25.84
N THR A 411 -2.05 -13.89 -26.21
CA THR A 411 -0.94 -14.09 -25.26
C THR A 411 0.39 -13.57 -25.78
N ILE A 412 1.22 -13.08 -24.87
CA ILE A 412 2.62 -12.74 -25.10
C ILE A 412 3.46 -13.76 -24.31
N ASN A 413 4.24 -14.57 -25.02
CA ASN A 413 5.06 -15.65 -24.47
C ASN A 413 6.44 -15.19 -24.00
N ASN A 414 7.10 -16.06 -23.24
CA ASN A 414 8.49 -15.91 -22.81
C ASN A 414 8.73 -14.62 -22.01
N THR A 415 7.74 -14.22 -21.22
CA THR A 415 7.82 -13.07 -20.30
C THR A 415 8.47 -13.43 -18.96
N GLY A 416 8.68 -14.73 -18.71
CA GLY A 416 9.12 -15.26 -17.42
C GLY A 416 7.94 -15.59 -16.50
N ASN A 417 8.22 -16.37 -15.45
CA ASN A 417 7.25 -16.75 -14.42
C ASN A 417 7.24 -15.73 -13.27
N PHE A 418 6.25 -15.83 -12.38
CA PHE A 418 6.14 -15.04 -11.15
C PHE A 418 5.99 -13.54 -11.39
N ILE A 419 5.25 -13.16 -12.43
CA ILE A 419 4.96 -11.76 -12.74
C ILE A 419 3.82 -11.26 -11.86
N THR A 420 4.14 -10.41 -10.90
CA THR A 420 3.22 -9.86 -9.89
C THR A 420 2.59 -8.55 -10.29
N GLY A 421 3.17 -7.83 -11.25
CA GLY A 421 2.69 -6.52 -11.68
C GLY A 421 2.98 -6.24 -13.15
N ILE A 422 2.17 -5.38 -13.76
CA ILE A 422 2.29 -5.01 -15.17
C ILE A 422 1.90 -3.54 -15.38
N ILE A 423 2.67 -2.80 -16.17
CA ILE A 423 2.36 -1.42 -16.58
C ILE A 423 2.79 -1.20 -18.02
N ALA A 424 1.92 -0.59 -18.84
CA ALA A 424 2.27 -0.15 -20.18
C ALA A 424 2.70 1.33 -20.21
N ASP A 425 3.70 1.64 -21.05
CA ASP A 425 4.13 3.00 -21.39
C ASP A 425 4.00 3.17 -22.92
N PRO A 426 2.87 3.74 -23.39
CA PRO A 426 2.62 3.95 -24.81
C PRO A 426 3.55 4.98 -25.47
N VAL A 427 4.13 5.89 -24.69
CA VAL A 427 5.05 6.93 -25.18
C VAL A 427 6.38 6.30 -25.59
N PHE A 428 6.97 5.45 -24.74
CA PHE A 428 8.24 4.78 -25.02
C PHE A 428 8.12 3.45 -25.77
N ASN A 429 6.89 3.06 -26.11
CA ASN A 429 6.56 1.75 -26.65
C ASN A 429 7.08 0.58 -25.79
N ARG A 430 6.79 0.58 -24.49
CA ARG A 430 7.29 -0.40 -23.52
C ARG A 430 6.18 -0.97 -22.66
N ILE A 431 6.39 -2.17 -22.13
CA ILE A 431 5.65 -2.73 -21.00
C ILE A 431 6.67 -3.12 -19.94
N TYR A 432 6.40 -2.73 -18.69
CA TYR A 432 7.17 -3.08 -17.51
C TYR A 432 6.46 -4.23 -16.80
N LEU A 433 7.16 -5.35 -16.65
CA LEU A 433 6.71 -6.53 -15.92
C LEU A 433 7.47 -6.61 -14.62
N LEU A 434 6.75 -6.69 -13.51
CA LEU A 434 7.35 -6.84 -12.19
C LEU A 434 7.43 -8.32 -11.84
N LYS A 435 8.63 -8.81 -11.59
CA LYS A 435 8.90 -10.20 -11.27
C LYS A 435 9.28 -10.34 -9.80
N GLU A 436 8.68 -11.33 -9.14
CA GLU A 436 8.92 -11.55 -7.72
C GLU A 436 10.31 -12.16 -7.45
N VAL A 437 10.71 -13.15 -8.28
CA VAL A 437 11.91 -13.97 -8.04
C VAL A 437 12.74 -14.14 -9.33
N PRO A 438 13.96 -13.57 -9.41
CA PRO A 438 14.50 -12.55 -8.51
C PRO A 438 13.70 -11.24 -8.60
N GLY A 439 13.83 -10.37 -7.61
CA GLY A 439 13.16 -9.07 -7.60
C GLY A 439 13.69 -8.16 -8.71
N GLU A 440 12.95 -8.04 -9.80
CA GLU A 440 13.35 -7.25 -10.97
C GLU A 440 12.17 -6.69 -11.75
N VAL A 441 12.39 -5.56 -12.43
CA VAL A 441 11.50 -5.03 -13.47
C VAL A 441 12.05 -5.45 -14.82
N VAL A 442 11.32 -6.30 -15.54
CA VAL A 442 11.61 -6.71 -16.91
C VAL A 442 10.93 -5.74 -17.88
N ILE A 443 11.69 -5.21 -18.83
CA ILE A 443 11.19 -4.28 -19.84
C ILE A 443 11.06 -5.03 -21.16
N ILE A 444 9.84 -5.10 -21.69
CA ILE A 444 9.56 -5.66 -23.01
C ILE A 444 9.04 -4.57 -23.95
N ARG A 445 9.15 -4.79 -25.27
CA ARG A 445 8.40 -4.00 -26.25
C ARG A 445 7.19 -4.81 -26.72
N PRO A 446 5.97 -4.25 -26.70
CA PRO A 446 4.86 -4.86 -27.41
C PRO A 446 5.14 -4.80 -28.92
N PHE A 447 4.65 -5.80 -29.65
CA PHE A 447 4.70 -5.77 -31.12
C PHE A 447 3.77 -4.69 -31.68
N GLU A 448 4.17 -4.05 -32.78
CA GLU A 448 3.34 -3.11 -33.53
C GLU A 448 2.39 -3.85 -34.51
N ASN A 449 1.36 -3.13 -34.98
CA ASN A 449 0.24 -3.63 -35.76
C ASN A 449 0.67 -4.49 -36.97
N GLY A 450 -0.06 -5.57 -37.22
CA GLY A 450 0.21 -6.55 -38.29
C GLY A 450 0.47 -7.99 -37.79
N ILE A 451 0.64 -8.18 -36.48
CA ILE A 451 0.75 -9.50 -35.82
C ILE A 451 -0.53 -9.84 -35.01
N GLU A 452 -1.56 -8.98 -35.10
CA GLU A 452 -2.82 -9.07 -34.34
C GLU A 452 -3.60 -10.38 -34.57
N ASN A 453 -3.40 -11.02 -35.73
CA ASN A 453 -4.02 -12.30 -36.04
C ASN A 453 -3.31 -13.51 -35.39
N LEU A 454 -2.15 -13.30 -34.75
CA LEU A 454 -1.46 -14.36 -34.03
C LEU A 454 -1.96 -14.42 -32.59
N LYS A 455 -2.50 -15.58 -32.21
CA LYS A 455 -2.88 -15.86 -30.81
C LYS A 455 -1.73 -15.75 -29.81
N THR A 456 -0.49 -15.80 -30.31
CA THR A 456 0.72 -15.91 -29.51
C THR A 456 1.90 -15.22 -30.18
N VAL A 457 2.63 -14.38 -29.41
CA VAL A 457 3.80 -13.62 -29.88
C VAL A 457 4.95 -13.64 -28.85
N MET A 458 6.21 -13.45 -29.25
CA MET A 458 7.39 -13.47 -28.36
C MET A 458 8.16 -12.13 -28.37
N PRO A 459 7.98 -11.24 -27.39
CA PRO A 459 8.47 -9.86 -27.46
C PRO A 459 9.98 -9.80 -27.20
N PRO A 460 10.69 -8.80 -27.75
CA PRO A 460 12.07 -8.57 -27.36
C PRO A 460 12.15 -8.00 -25.93
N VAL A 461 12.93 -8.66 -25.07
CA VAL A 461 13.35 -8.11 -23.78
C VAL A 461 14.41 -7.03 -24.04
N VAL A 462 14.16 -5.80 -23.58
CA VAL A 462 15.00 -4.62 -23.86
C VAL A 462 15.69 -4.06 -22.61
N GLY A 463 15.54 -4.72 -21.48
CA GLY A 463 16.26 -4.39 -20.25
C GLY A 463 15.66 -5.06 -19.02
N MET A 464 16.47 -5.12 -17.96
CA MET A 464 16.07 -5.60 -16.64
C MET A 464 16.63 -4.62 -15.61
N ILE A 465 15.86 -4.32 -14.56
CA ILE A 465 16.27 -3.43 -13.47
C ILE A 465 16.07 -4.19 -12.17
N ALA A 466 17.17 -4.48 -11.47
CA ALA A 466 17.12 -5.12 -10.16
C ALA A 466 16.46 -4.17 -9.14
N VAL A 467 15.57 -4.72 -8.31
CA VAL A 467 14.88 -4.01 -7.23
C VAL A 467 15.04 -4.78 -5.91
N GLY A 468 14.24 -4.46 -4.89
CA GLY A 468 14.27 -5.17 -3.62
C GLY A 468 13.59 -6.55 -3.71
N GLU A 469 13.51 -7.22 -2.57
CA GLU A 469 12.99 -8.58 -2.44
C GLU A 469 11.46 -8.63 -2.49
N SER A 470 10.93 -9.70 -3.11
CA SER A 470 9.51 -9.99 -3.33
C SER A 470 8.68 -8.75 -3.70
N PRO A 471 8.96 -8.08 -4.82
CA PRO A 471 8.19 -6.92 -5.20
C PRO A 471 6.76 -7.29 -5.64
N GLY A 472 5.77 -6.53 -5.17
CA GLY A 472 4.35 -6.87 -5.30
C GLY A 472 3.53 -5.89 -6.12
N ALA A 473 3.93 -4.62 -6.17
CA ALA A 473 3.22 -3.58 -6.92
C ALA A 473 4.20 -2.59 -7.54
N LEU A 474 3.76 -1.94 -8.62
CA LEU A 474 4.46 -0.86 -9.27
C LEU A 474 3.47 0.19 -9.76
N ILE A 475 3.92 1.45 -9.86
CA ILE A 475 3.14 2.56 -10.44
C ILE A 475 4.06 3.51 -11.19
N LEU A 476 3.56 4.06 -12.30
CA LEU A 476 4.23 5.11 -13.06
C LEU A 476 3.77 6.48 -12.54
N ASP A 477 4.69 7.45 -12.44
CA ASP A 477 4.30 8.82 -12.17
C ASP A 477 3.46 9.42 -13.33
N PRO A 478 2.66 10.46 -13.05
CA PRO A 478 1.80 11.09 -14.06
C PRO A 478 2.54 11.60 -15.31
N GLU A 479 3.75 12.13 -15.17
CA GLU A 479 4.59 12.59 -16.27
C GLU A 479 5.33 11.45 -16.97
N GLY A 480 5.19 10.24 -16.44
CA GLY A 480 5.81 9.04 -16.93
C GLY A 480 7.31 8.95 -16.65
N ARG A 481 7.99 9.88 -15.99
CA ARG A 481 9.46 9.87 -15.83
C ARG A 481 9.99 8.83 -14.83
N LYS A 482 9.20 8.48 -13.81
CA LYS A 482 9.62 7.62 -12.70
C LYS A 482 8.70 6.43 -12.53
N LEU A 483 9.30 5.27 -12.29
CA LEU A 483 8.60 4.06 -11.87
C LEU A 483 8.88 3.82 -10.38
N TYR A 484 7.82 3.64 -9.60
CA TYR A 484 7.91 3.27 -8.20
C TYR A 484 7.58 1.79 -8.06
N VAL A 485 8.38 1.06 -7.29
CA VAL A 485 8.19 -0.38 -7.05
C VAL A 485 8.15 -0.65 -5.57
N VAL A 486 7.08 -1.31 -5.12
CA VAL A 486 6.90 -1.74 -3.74
C VAL A 486 7.58 -3.09 -3.53
N ASN A 487 8.62 -3.11 -2.70
CA ASN A 487 9.39 -4.31 -2.36
C ASN A 487 8.89 -4.88 -1.04
N ARG A 488 8.01 -5.89 -1.10
CA ARG A 488 7.33 -6.41 0.08
C ARG A 488 8.28 -7.11 1.05
N GLY A 489 9.24 -7.88 0.52
CA GLY A 489 10.24 -8.58 1.33
C GLY A 489 11.24 -7.63 2.00
N SER A 490 11.60 -6.54 1.31
CA SER A 490 12.58 -5.58 1.82
C SER A 490 11.99 -4.42 2.65
N ASN A 491 10.66 -4.31 2.79
CA ASN A 491 9.99 -3.19 3.46
C ASN A 491 10.39 -1.81 2.88
N THR A 492 10.49 -1.71 1.56
CA THR A 492 10.97 -0.49 0.88
C THR A 492 10.20 -0.20 -0.40
N VAL A 493 10.34 1.03 -0.89
CA VAL A 493 9.94 1.45 -2.24
C VAL A 493 11.19 1.80 -3.05
N SER A 494 11.39 1.17 -4.20
CA SER A 494 12.41 1.57 -5.17
C SER A 494 11.89 2.68 -6.09
N VAL A 495 12.66 3.74 -6.27
CA VAL A 495 12.41 4.83 -7.22
C VAL A 495 13.34 4.65 -8.41
N ILE A 496 12.77 4.45 -9.60
CA ILE A 496 13.49 4.12 -10.82
C ILE A 496 13.31 5.24 -11.83
N ASP A 497 14.41 5.75 -12.38
CA ASP A 497 14.37 6.58 -13.58
C ASP A 497 14.24 5.68 -14.82
N LYS A 498 13.15 5.84 -15.58
CA LYS A 498 12.86 4.96 -16.72
C LYS A 498 13.76 5.18 -17.94
N THR A 499 14.42 6.35 -18.01
CA THR A 499 15.27 6.76 -19.13
C THR A 499 16.65 6.13 -18.95
N THR A 500 17.23 6.30 -17.76
CA THR A 500 18.53 5.73 -17.39
C THR A 500 18.43 4.26 -16.99
N LYS A 501 17.22 3.76 -16.68
CA LYS A 501 16.93 2.40 -16.23
C LYS A 501 17.68 2.04 -14.94
N LYS A 502 17.75 2.98 -14.00
CA LYS A 502 18.48 2.81 -12.73
C LYS A 502 17.60 3.15 -11.54
N VAL A 503 17.80 2.42 -10.45
CA VAL A 503 17.26 2.77 -9.14
C VAL A 503 18.01 4.01 -8.63
N GLU A 504 17.30 5.13 -8.50
CA GLU A 504 17.85 6.38 -7.96
C GLU A 504 17.84 6.38 -6.43
N ARG A 505 16.80 5.78 -5.84
CA ARG A 505 16.54 5.80 -4.41
C ARG A 505 15.77 4.57 -3.95
N THR A 506 16.02 4.18 -2.70
CA THR A 506 15.24 3.20 -1.96
C THR A 506 14.71 3.88 -0.70
N ILE A 507 13.40 3.88 -0.52
CA ILE A 507 12.70 4.57 0.57
C ILE A 507 12.21 3.52 1.57
N PRO A 508 12.62 3.54 2.84
CA PRO A 508 12.08 2.62 3.84
C PRO A 508 10.64 3.00 4.18
N VAL A 509 9.77 2.00 4.23
CA VAL A 509 8.36 2.13 4.63
C VAL A 509 8.03 1.14 5.75
N GLY A 510 6.75 1.00 6.10
CA GLY A 510 6.31 0.00 7.07
C GLY A 510 6.52 -1.44 6.58
N LYS A 511 6.15 -2.40 7.42
CA LYS A 511 6.36 -3.83 7.19
C LYS A 511 5.40 -4.39 6.14
N ARG A 512 5.92 -5.26 5.27
CA ARG A 512 5.20 -5.95 4.19
C ARG A 512 4.36 -4.97 3.36
N PRO A 513 4.98 -3.98 2.69
CA PRO A 513 4.22 -3.06 1.86
C PRO A 513 3.56 -3.79 0.69
N TYR A 514 2.35 -3.38 0.31
CA TYR A 514 1.51 -4.09 -0.67
C TYR A 514 1.11 -3.20 -1.85
N GLY A 515 0.15 -2.31 -1.64
CA GLY A 515 -0.40 -1.42 -2.66
C GLY A 515 0.29 -0.06 -2.69
N ILE A 516 0.19 0.63 -3.82
CA ILE A 516 0.74 1.97 -4.03
C ILE A 516 -0.22 2.83 -4.85
N ALA A 517 -0.39 4.09 -4.46
CA ALA A 517 -1.16 5.08 -5.20
C ALA A 517 -0.43 6.43 -5.21
N ILE A 518 -0.64 7.24 -6.25
CA ILE A 518 -0.09 8.59 -6.35
C ILE A 518 -1.24 9.59 -6.32
N LEU A 519 -1.18 10.50 -5.36
CA LEU A 519 -2.01 11.69 -5.36
C LEU A 519 -1.22 12.81 -6.04
N ARG A 520 -1.77 13.33 -7.14
CA ARG A 520 -1.16 14.46 -7.85
C ARG A 520 -1.26 15.72 -7.00
N ASP A 521 -0.46 16.70 -7.39
CA ASP A 521 -0.42 18.05 -6.86
C ASP A 521 -1.83 18.66 -6.89
N LEU A 522 -2.25 19.33 -5.81
CA LEU A 522 -3.54 20.02 -5.68
C LEU A 522 -3.66 21.25 -6.59
#